data_AF-A0A5A5R8E3-F1
#
_entry.id   AF-A0A5A5R8E3-F1
#
_cell.length_a   1.000
_cell.length_b   1.000
_cell.length_c   1.000
_cell.angle_alpha   90.00
_cell.angle_beta   90.00
_cell.angle_gamma   90.00
#
_symmetry.space_group_name_H-M   'P 1'
#
loop_
_entity.id
_entity.type
_entity.pdbx_description
1 polymer ?
#
loop_
_entity_poly.entity_id
_entity_poly.type
_entity_poly.pdbx_seq_one_letter_code
_entity_poly.pdbx_strand_id
1 'polypeptide(L)'
;MLPLFSGIGVQSSLFTLWKAHLELPFKRVRECMDNRRLMRRGRRKRRINRQLPFNLRAHRQKRFSNRKQGKLAPSIKANRQLELRVVSELTKIYPITDIYFEYIKADIDLTSSRKGAKSRKGFSPVMVGQKWAIEQLSQLATVHTRFGWQTSNLRKHLRLEKSKNKAEQSPESHANDGIAKREGASHLCNP
;
A
#
# COMPACT_ATOMS: atom_id res chain seq x y z
N MET A 1 7.11 4.83 -5.01
CA MET A 1 7.69 4.25 -3.78
C MET A 1 6.53 4.05 -2.83
N LEU A 2 6.34 2.87 -2.24
CA LEU A 2 5.30 2.71 -1.22
C LEU A 2 5.68 3.53 0.01
N PRO A 3 4.73 4.29 0.62
CA PRO A 3 4.98 4.94 1.89
C PRO A 3 5.41 3.87 2.92
N LEU A 4 6.43 4.20 3.70
CA LEU A 4 7.00 3.33 4.74
C LEU A 4 6.17 3.35 6.03
N PHE A 5 5.12 4.17 6.04
CA PHE A 5 4.29 4.47 7.18
C PHE A 5 2.81 4.28 6.83
N SER A 6 2.05 3.85 7.83
CA SER A 6 0.61 3.68 7.75
C SER A 6 -0.05 4.26 9.00
N GLY A 7 -0.97 5.20 8.82
CA GLY A 7 -1.79 5.71 9.91
C GLY A 7 -3.01 4.82 10.14
N ILE A 8 -3.25 4.41 11.39
CA ILE A 8 -4.47 3.71 11.81
C ILE A 8 -5.14 4.52 12.91
N GLY A 9 -6.46 4.64 12.87
CA GLY A 9 -7.24 5.25 13.93
C GLY A 9 -8.52 4.46 14.21
N VAL A 10 -8.93 4.43 15.47
CA VAL A 10 -10.21 3.88 15.93
C VAL A 10 -11.08 5.04 16.37
N GLN A 11 -12.30 5.09 15.83
CA GLN A 11 -13.22 6.20 16.04
C GLN A 11 -14.61 5.70 16.42
N SER A 12 -15.18 6.31 17.46
CA SER A 12 -16.60 6.23 17.81
C SER A 12 -17.39 7.30 17.04
N SER A 13 -18.70 7.42 17.26
CA SER A 13 -19.51 8.48 16.67
C SER A 13 -19.01 9.87 17.07
N LEU A 14 -18.58 10.04 18.31
CA LEU A 14 -18.26 11.33 18.92
C LEU A 14 -16.76 11.54 19.17
N PHE A 15 -15.99 10.48 19.35
CA PHE A 15 -14.60 10.57 19.82
C PHE A 15 -13.66 9.71 19.00
N THR A 16 -12.41 10.16 18.85
CA THR A 16 -11.34 9.28 18.39
C THR A 16 -10.74 8.57 19.60
N LEU A 17 -10.89 7.25 19.65
CA LEU A 17 -10.48 6.43 20.79
C LEU A 17 -8.99 6.09 20.74
N TRP A 18 -8.45 5.91 19.54
CA TRP A 18 -7.06 5.51 19.36
C TRP A 18 -6.50 5.99 18.04
N LYS A 19 -5.21 6.33 18.02
CA LYS A 19 -4.47 6.77 16.84
C LYS A 19 -3.07 6.17 16.92
N ALA A 20 -2.57 5.64 15.82
CA ALA A 20 -1.17 5.26 15.71
C ALA A 20 -0.62 5.52 14.32
N HIS A 21 0.67 5.83 14.32
CA HIS A 21 1.52 5.87 13.16
C HIS A 21 2.39 4.61 13.15
N LEU A 22 2.05 3.66 12.27
CA LEU A 22 2.81 2.42 12.13
C LEU A 22 3.96 2.64 11.16
N GLU A 23 5.17 2.58 11.69
CA GLU A 23 6.38 2.45 10.90
C GLU A 23 6.89 1.02 11.00
N LEU A 24 7.29 0.46 9.86
CA LEU A 24 7.96 -0.83 9.88
C LEU A 24 9.39 -0.62 10.39
N PRO A 25 9.76 -1.20 11.55
CA PRO A 25 10.99 -0.83 12.24
C PRO A 25 12.27 -1.17 11.45
N PHE A 26 12.21 -2.02 10.41
CA PHE A 26 13.41 -2.48 9.71
C PHE A 26 13.27 -2.47 8.18
N LYS A 27 14.18 -1.75 7.51
CA LYS A 27 14.40 -1.82 6.04
C LYS A 27 15.02 -3.14 5.59
N ARG A 28 15.37 -4.02 6.52
CA ARG A 28 16.05 -5.31 6.33
C ARG A 28 15.41 -6.17 5.23
N VAL A 29 14.08 -6.24 5.14
CA VAL A 29 13.41 -7.05 4.10
C VAL A 29 13.73 -6.51 2.70
N ARG A 30 13.76 -5.19 2.52
CA ARG A 30 14.11 -4.54 1.26
C ARG A 30 15.58 -4.80 0.92
N GLU A 31 16.48 -4.55 1.87
CA GLU A 31 17.91 -4.76 1.72
C GLU A 31 18.25 -6.22 1.37
N CYS A 32 17.64 -7.19 2.07
CA CYS A 32 17.80 -8.61 1.74
C CYS A 32 17.31 -8.95 0.32
N MET A 33 16.21 -8.32 -0.14
CA MET A 33 15.72 -8.51 -1.51
C MET A 33 16.66 -7.89 -2.55
N ASP A 34 17.21 -6.72 -2.27
CA ASP A 34 18.14 -6.02 -3.16
C ASP A 34 19.49 -6.75 -3.24
N ASN A 35 20.05 -7.17 -2.11
CA ASN A 35 21.27 -7.98 -2.05
C ASN A 35 21.10 -9.30 -2.81
N ARG A 36 19.96 -9.98 -2.62
CA ARG A 36 19.63 -11.20 -3.38
C ARG A 36 19.53 -10.92 -4.88
N ARG A 37 18.93 -9.79 -5.28
CA ARG A 37 18.82 -9.38 -6.69
C ARG A 37 20.21 -9.11 -7.29
N LEU A 38 21.06 -8.37 -6.58
CA LEU A 38 22.45 -8.06 -6.97
C LEU A 38 23.27 -9.34 -7.15
N MET A 39 23.28 -10.23 -6.15
CA MET A 39 24.00 -11.51 -6.21
C MET A 39 23.55 -12.38 -7.40
N ARG A 40 22.24 -12.43 -7.67
CA ARG A 40 21.71 -13.15 -8.85
C ARG A 40 22.14 -12.49 -10.16
N ARG A 41 22.15 -11.16 -10.23
CA ARG A 41 22.62 -10.43 -11.41
C ARG A 41 24.11 -10.67 -11.64
N GLY A 42 24.94 -10.59 -10.60
CA GLY A 42 26.38 -10.84 -10.66
C GLY A 42 26.70 -12.25 -11.16
N ARG A 43 26.06 -13.28 -10.59
CA ARG A 43 26.21 -14.67 -11.06
C ARG A 43 25.82 -14.86 -12.52
N ARG A 44 24.71 -14.25 -12.97
CA ARG A 44 24.30 -14.31 -14.38
C ARG A 44 25.25 -13.56 -15.30
N LYS A 45 25.78 -12.41 -14.86
CA LYS A 45 26.75 -11.61 -15.64
C LYS A 45 28.01 -12.43 -15.90
N ARG A 46 28.54 -13.11 -14.88
CA ARG A 46 29.73 -13.96 -14.99
C ARG A 46 29.57 -15.15 -15.95
N ARG A 47 28.37 -15.73 -16.04
CA ARG A 47 28.10 -16.87 -16.94
C ARG A 47 27.90 -16.46 -18.41
N ILE A 48 27.51 -15.21 -18.67
CA ILE A 48 27.18 -14.76 -20.03
C ILE A 48 28.42 -14.12 -20.64
N ASN A 49 29.09 -14.82 -21.55
CA ASN A 49 30.06 -14.21 -22.45
C ASN A 49 29.32 -13.25 -23.39
N ARG A 50 29.62 -11.95 -23.29
CA ARG A 50 28.96 -10.91 -24.08
C ARG A 50 29.57 -10.71 -25.47
N GLN A 51 30.76 -11.28 -25.72
CA GLN A 51 31.40 -11.20 -27.03
C GLN A 51 30.76 -12.13 -28.06
N LEU A 52 30.08 -13.18 -27.61
CA LEU A 52 29.34 -14.07 -28.50
C LEU A 52 27.99 -13.47 -28.94
N PRO A 53 27.54 -13.77 -30.18
CA PRO A 53 26.17 -13.51 -30.64
C PRO A 53 25.11 -14.07 -29.67
N PHE A 54 23.97 -13.39 -29.53
CA PHE A 54 22.97 -13.65 -28.48
C PHE A 54 22.46 -15.11 -28.44
N ASN A 55 22.24 -15.71 -29.60
CA ASN A 55 21.84 -17.09 -29.80
C ASN A 55 22.85 -18.11 -29.25
N LEU A 56 24.14 -17.76 -29.23
CA LEU A 56 25.24 -18.62 -28.76
C LEU A 56 25.60 -18.39 -27.28
N ARG A 57 24.97 -17.40 -26.63
CA ARG A 57 25.23 -17.11 -25.21
C ARG A 57 24.56 -18.17 -24.32
N ALA A 58 25.21 -18.49 -23.20
CA ALA A 58 24.71 -19.39 -22.15
C ALA A 58 23.52 -18.79 -21.35
N HIS A 59 22.46 -18.41 -22.04
CA HIS A 59 21.18 -18.04 -21.47
C HIS A 59 20.47 -19.29 -20.98
N ARG A 60 19.89 -19.23 -19.76
CA ARG A 60 19.08 -20.34 -19.26
C ARG A 60 17.78 -20.33 -20.07
N GLN A 61 17.54 -21.36 -20.88
CA GLN A 61 16.25 -21.53 -21.54
C GLN A 61 15.11 -21.58 -20.51
N LYS A 62 13.95 -21.05 -20.89
CA LYS A 62 12.75 -21.02 -20.04
C LYS A 62 12.25 -22.45 -19.88
N ARG A 63 12.68 -23.14 -18.82
CA ARG A 63 12.29 -24.54 -18.56
C ARG A 63 10.79 -24.71 -18.28
N PHE A 64 10.14 -23.70 -17.68
CA PHE A 64 8.73 -23.78 -17.28
C PHE A 64 8.06 -22.39 -17.21
N SER A 65 6.74 -22.37 -17.35
CA SER A 65 5.87 -21.24 -17.00
C SER A 65 5.74 -21.10 -15.47
N ASN A 66 6.83 -20.77 -14.78
CA ASN A 66 6.87 -20.70 -13.31
C ASN A 66 6.21 -19.45 -12.71
N ARG A 67 5.63 -18.58 -13.54
CA ARG A 67 4.82 -17.45 -13.08
C ARG A 67 3.36 -17.88 -12.97
N LYS A 68 3.06 -18.76 -12.01
CA LYS A 68 1.69 -19.26 -11.81
C LYS A 68 0.82 -18.39 -10.89
N GLN A 69 1.40 -17.43 -10.16
CA GLN A 69 0.69 -16.69 -9.10
C GLN A 69 1.08 -15.21 -9.07
N GLY A 70 0.09 -14.35 -8.86
CA GLY A 70 0.25 -12.92 -8.55
C GLY A 70 0.76 -12.75 -7.11
N LYS A 71 2.03 -13.07 -6.87
CA LYS A 71 2.63 -12.98 -5.53
C LYS A 71 2.82 -11.53 -5.13
N LEU A 72 2.34 -11.18 -3.93
CA LEU A 72 2.65 -9.91 -3.31
C LEU A 72 4.16 -9.82 -3.03
N ALA A 73 4.78 -8.67 -3.32
CA ALA A 73 6.20 -8.49 -3.06
C ALA A 73 6.48 -8.58 -1.55
N PRO A 74 7.57 -9.25 -1.11
CA PRO A 74 7.81 -9.53 0.32
C PRO A 74 7.84 -8.30 1.21
N SER A 75 8.39 -7.18 0.73
CA SER A 75 8.39 -5.92 1.47
C SER A 75 6.98 -5.39 1.69
N ILE A 76 6.14 -5.41 0.65
CA ILE A 76 4.75 -4.97 0.72
C ILE A 76 3.95 -5.87 1.65
N LYS A 77 4.17 -7.19 1.55
CA LYS A 77 3.53 -8.18 2.42
C LYS A 77 3.87 -7.93 3.89
N ALA A 78 5.14 -7.65 4.21
CA ALA A 78 5.55 -7.33 5.57
C ALA A 78 4.81 -6.10 6.12
N ASN A 79 4.70 -5.02 5.34
CA ASN A 79 3.94 -3.81 5.73
C ASN A 79 2.48 -4.15 6.03
N ARG A 80 1.80 -4.83 5.10
CA ARG A 80 0.39 -5.18 5.27
C ARG A 80 0.16 -6.16 6.41
N GLN A 81 1.10 -7.05 6.70
CA GLN A 81 1.00 -7.95 7.86
C GLN A 81 1.12 -7.21 9.19
N LEU A 82 1.94 -6.16 9.28
CA LEU A 82 2.00 -5.33 10.48
C LEU A 82 0.66 -4.63 10.72
N GLU A 83 0.08 -4.01 9.67
CA GLU A 83 -1.24 -3.39 9.75
C GLU A 83 -2.32 -4.39 10.18
N LEU A 84 -2.36 -5.58 9.57
CA LEU A 84 -3.34 -6.61 9.89
C LEU A 84 -3.22 -7.09 11.34
N ARG A 85 -2.00 -7.23 11.87
CA ARG A 85 -1.80 -7.59 13.29
C ARG A 85 -2.36 -6.54 14.22
N VAL A 86 -2.05 -5.27 13.96
CA VAL A 86 -2.55 -4.16 14.78
C VAL A 86 -4.07 -4.09 14.73
N VAL A 87 -4.68 -4.19 13.54
CA VAL A 87 -6.14 -4.21 13.41
C VAL A 87 -6.74 -5.42 14.13
N SER A 88 -6.14 -6.60 14.00
CA SER A 88 -6.62 -7.82 14.68
C SER A 88 -6.57 -7.74 16.20
N GLU A 89 -5.60 -7.01 16.78
CA GLU A 89 -5.59 -6.76 18.22
C GLU A 89 -6.63 -5.69 18.60
N LEU A 90 -6.79 -4.64 17.78
CA LEU A 90 -7.81 -3.61 18.02
C LEU A 90 -9.23 -4.18 17.96
N THR A 91 -9.51 -5.16 17.10
CA THR A 91 -10.82 -5.83 17.04
C THR A 91 -11.13 -6.66 18.29
N LYS A 92 -10.12 -7.02 19.10
CA LYS A 92 -10.34 -7.69 20.39
C LYS A 92 -10.64 -6.69 21.51
N ILE A 93 -10.12 -5.46 21.40
CA ILE A 93 -10.26 -4.41 22.41
C ILE A 93 -11.54 -3.60 22.17
N TYR A 94 -11.84 -3.29 20.91
CA TYR A 94 -12.98 -2.48 20.51
C TYR A 94 -13.96 -3.27 19.65
N PRO A 95 -15.29 -3.09 19.80
CA PRO A 95 -16.28 -3.70 18.93
C PRO A 95 -16.31 -3.00 17.56
N ILE A 96 -15.34 -3.33 16.70
CA ILE A 96 -15.20 -2.72 15.37
C ILE A 96 -16.24 -3.34 14.42
N THR A 97 -17.11 -2.49 13.84
CA THR A 97 -18.12 -2.90 12.85
C THR A 97 -17.68 -2.64 11.41
N ASP A 98 -17.02 -1.50 11.18
CA ASP A 98 -16.69 -0.98 9.87
C ASP A 98 -15.23 -0.54 9.80
N ILE A 99 -14.56 -0.90 8.71
CA ILE A 99 -13.18 -0.51 8.42
C ILE A 99 -13.17 0.36 7.16
N TYR A 100 -12.72 1.60 7.31
CA TYR A 100 -12.58 2.53 6.19
C TYR A 100 -11.15 2.51 5.66
N PHE A 101 -10.98 2.00 4.44
CA PHE A 101 -9.68 1.87 3.78
C PHE A 101 -9.54 2.85 2.61
N GLU A 102 -8.44 3.60 2.59
CA GLU A 102 -8.18 4.54 1.49
C GLU A 102 -7.51 3.83 0.31
N TYR A 103 -8.23 3.77 -0.81
CA TYR A 103 -7.77 3.12 -2.03
C TYR A 103 -7.10 4.14 -2.96
N ILE A 104 -5.86 3.84 -3.36
CA ILE A 104 -5.08 4.71 -4.23
C ILE A 104 -5.14 4.14 -5.63
N LYS A 105 -5.79 4.86 -6.54
CA LYS A 105 -5.72 4.57 -7.96
C LYS A 105 -4.44 5.21 -8.52
N ALA A 106 -3.33 4.47 -8.41
CA ALA A 106 -2.07 4.92 -8.99
C ALA A 106 -2.13 4.69 -10.50
N ASP A 107 -2.40 5.74 -11.27
CA ASP A 107 -2.25 5.68 -12.72
C ASP A 107 -0.75 5.73 -13.07
N ILE A 108 -0.18 4.55 -13.31
CA ILE A 108 1.28 4.36 -13.43
C ILE A 108 1.81 5.03 -14.70
N ASP A 109 0.96 5.21 -15.71
CA ASP A 109 1.35 5.76 -16.99
C ASP A 109 1.45 7.29 -16.96
N LEU A 110 0.63 7.96 -16.14
CA LEU A 110 0.71 9.41 -15.91
C LEU A 110 1.79 9.80 -14.89
N THR A 111 2.03 8.94 -13.89
CA THR A 111 2.96 9.24 -12.77
C THR A 111 4.38 8.75 -13.01
N SER A 112 4.62 7.88 -14.00
CA SER A 112 5.97 7.49 -14.36
C SER A 112 6.53 8.47 -15.40
N SER A 113 7.57 9.22 -15.04
CA SER A 113 8.34 10.08 -15.94
C SER A 113 9.10 9.29 -17.04
N ARG A 114 8.69 8.06 -17.31
CA ARG A 114 9.32 7.17 -18.28
C ARG A 114 8.88 7.58 -19.68
N LYS A 115 9.78 8.21 -20.43
CA LYS A 115 9.63 8.39 -21.88
C LYS A 115 9.25 7.05 -22.53
N GLY A 116 8.01 6.93 -23.02
CA GLY A 116 7.51 5.76 -23.75
C GLY A 116 6.56 4.81 -23.00
N ALA A 117 5.98 5.20 -21.87
CA ALA A 117 4.90 4.42 -21.24
C ALA A 117 3.68 4.31 -22.19
N LYS A 118 3.55 3.15 -22.86
CA LYS A 118 2.43 2.87 -23.78
C LYS A 118 1.35 2.07 -23.05
N SER A 119 0.16 2.67 -23.00
CA SER A 119 -1.14 2.14 -22.56
C SER A 119 -1.42 2.18 -21.05
N ARG A 120 -2.65 2.62 -20.71
CA ARG A 120 -3.39 2.63 -19.41
C ARG A 120 -3.43 1.29 -18.65
N LYS A 121 -2.57 0.32 -18.98
CA LYS A 121 -2.50 -1.04 -18.42
C LYS A 121 -1.27 -1.21 -17.54
N GLY A 122 -0.83 -0.14 -16.87
CA GLY A 122 0.25 -0.23 -15.90
C GLY A 122 -0.08 -1.18 -14.73
N PHE A 123 0.94 -1.91 -14.26
CA PHE A 123 0.90 -2.67 -13.01
C PHE A 123 1.45 -1.84 -11.84
N SER A 124 0.63 -1.52 -10.84
CA SER A 124 1.09 -0.85 -9.61
C SER A 124 1.25 -1.86 -8.48
N PRO A 125 2.48 -2.05 -7.96
CA PRO A 125 2.70 -2.87 -6.76
C PRO A 125 1.88 -2.38 -5.56
N VAL A 126 1.58 -1.08 -5.50
CA VAL A 126 0.79 -0.47 -4.43
C VAL A 126 -0.65 -0.98 -4.48
N MET A 127 -1.28 -0.95 -5.66
CA MET A 127 -2.67 -1.37 -5.84
C MET A 127 -2.85 -2.87 -5.56
N VAL A 128 -1.89 -3.70 -5.96
CA VAL A 128 -1.89 -5.12 -5.63
C VAL A 128 -1.81 -5.34 -4.12
N GLY A 129 -0.97 -4.58 -3.43
CA GLY A 129 -0.88 -4.62 -1.97
C GLY A 129 -2.13 -4.11 -1.27
N GLN A 130 -2.82 -3.13 -1.82
CA GLN A 130 -4.10 -2.63 -1.29
C GLN A 130 -5.22 -3.66 -1.48
N LYS A 131 -5.32 -4.26 -2.67
CA LYS A 131 -6.32 -5.30 -2.93
C LYS A 131 -6.15 -6.50 -1.99
N TRP A 132 -4.91 -6.97 -1.83
CA TRP A 132 -4.61 -8.03 -0.88
C TRP A 132 -4.96 -7.64 0.56
N ALA A 133 -4.67 -6.40 0.99
CA ALA A 133 -5.01 -5.94 2.33
C ALA A 133 -6.53 -5.90 2.56
N ILE A 134 -7.30 -5.42 1.57
CA ILE A 134 -8.77 -5.38 1.63
C ILE A 134 -9.35 -6.78 1.77
N GLU A 135 -8.86 -7.75 0.97
CA GLU A 135 -9.28 -9.16 1.05
C GLU A 135 -9.00 -9.80 2.43
N GLN A 136 -7.98 -9.34 3.15
CA GLN A 136 -7.69 -9.82 4.51
C GLN A 136 -8.50 -9.09 5.57
N LEU A 137 -8.68 -7.77 5.44
CA LEU A 137 -9.46 -6.97 6.38
C LEU A 137 -10.95 -7.31 6.32
N SER A 138 -11.47 -7.71 5.15
CA SER A 138 -12.87 -8.12 4.98
C SER A 138 -13.23 -9.38 5.75
N GLN A 139 -12.24 -10.12 6.25
CA GLN A 139 -12.46 -11.26 7.13
C GLN A 139 -12.73 -10.85 8.59
N LEU A 140 -12.38 -9.61 8.96
CA LEU A 140 -12.51 -9.09 10.32
C LEU A 140 -13.76 -8.23 10.49
N ALA A 141 -14.08 -7.37 9.51
CA ALA A 141 -15.22 -6.47 9.55
C ALA A 141 -15.60 -6.00 8.13
N THR A 142 -16.71 -5.28 8.00
CA THR A 142 -17.14 -4.71 6.71
C THR A 142 -16.15 -3.65 6.25
N VAL A 143 -15.53 -3.83 5.08
CA VAL A 143 -14.51 -2.91 4.56
C VAL A 143 -15.12 -1.98 3.51
N HIS A 144 -15.04 -0.67 3.78
CA HIS A 144 -15.44 0.38 2.85
C HIS A 144 -14.22 1.03 2.21
N THR A 145 -14.13 1.00 0.88
CA THR A 145 -13.04 1.66 0.16
C THR A 145 -13.42 3.09 -0.19
N ARG A 146 -12.59 4.06 0.17
CA ARG A 146 -12.74 5.48 -0.21
C ARG A 146 -11.55 5.95 -1.04
N PHE A 147 -11.79 6.81 -2.01
CA PHE A 147 -10.71 7.42 -2.80
C PHE A 147 -10.23 8.72 -2.15
N GLY A 148 -8.93 9.02 -2.28
CA GLY A 148 -8.34 10.23 -1.68
C GLY A 148 -8.95 11.56 -2.15
N TRP A 149 -9.56 11.61 -3.33
CA TRP A 149 -10.26 12.81 -3.81
C TRP A 149 -11.61 13.01 -3.08
N GLN A 150 -12.30 11.93 -2.71
CA GLN A 150 -13.57 11.99 -1.97
C GLN A 150 -13.33 12.52 -0.55
N THR A 151 -12.27 12.05 0.11
CA THR A 151 -11.89 12.50 1.46
C THR A 151 -11.39 13.94 1.46
N SER A 152 -10.71 14.39 0.40
CA SER A 152 -10.29 15.79 0.26
C SER A 152 -11.46 16.75 0.07
N ASN A 153 -12.50 16.37 -0.67
CA ASN A 153 -13.67 17.21 -0.88
C ASN A 153 -14.48 17.34 0.43
N LEU A 154 -14.62 16.24 1.16
CA LEU A 154 -15.32 16.26 2.43
C LEU A 154 -14.58 17.09 3.49
N ARG A 155 -13.25 17.03 3.57
CA ARG A 155 -12.48 17.89 4.49
C ARG A 155 -12.64 19.37 4.21
N LYS A 156 -12.69 19.76 2.93
CA LYS A 156 -12.93 21.16 2.56
C LYS A 156 -14.33 21.61 2.99
N HIS A 157 -15.31 20.73 2.85
CA HIS A 157 -16.69 20.99 3.29
C HIS A 157 -16.78 21.11 4.81
N LEU A 158 -16.09 20.24 5.54
CA LEU A 158 -16.05 20.20 7.01
C LEU A 158 -15.06 21.21 7.64
N ARG A 159 -14.38 22.05 6.84
CA ARG A 159 -13.37 23.05 7.28
C ARG A 159 -12.28 22.49 8.20
N LEU A 160 -11.91 21.22 8.02
CA LEU A 160 -10.83 20.60 8.79
C LEU A 160 -9.48 20.99 8.19
N GLU A 161 -8.73 21.85 8.89
CA GLU A 161 -7.40 22.28 8.46
C GLU A 161 -6.40 21.11 8.45
N LYS A 162 -5.61 21.06 7.38
CA LYS A 162 -4.51 20.10 7.25
C LYS A 162 -3.20 20.78 7.63
N SER A 163 -2.38 20.14 8.46
CA SER A 163 -1.01 20.61 8.65
C SER A 163 -0.28 20.61 7.30
N LYS A 164 0.37 21.73 6.96
CA LYS A 164 1.06 21.90 5.67
C LYS A 164 2.28 20.99 5.54
N ASN A 165 2.76 20.42 6.66
CA ASN A 165 3.99 19.65 6.72
C ASN A 165 3.73 18.14 6.70
N LYS A 166 3.97 17.49 5.55
CA LYS A 166 3.80 16.03 5.37
C LYS A 166 4.87 15.19 6.09
N ALA A 167 5.89 15.82 6.67
CA ALA A 167 6.98 15.18 7.41
C ALA A 167 6.75 15.17 8.93
N GLU A 168 5.69 15.82 9.40
CA GLU A 168 5.35 15.89 10.82
C GLU A 168 4.73 14.55 11.24
N GLN A 169 5.48 13.76 12.02
CA GLN A 169 5.05 12.46 12.54
C GLN A 169 4.11 12.65 13.74
N SER A 170 3.05 13.43 13.57
CA SER A 170 2.11 13.75 14.65
C SER A 170 0.82 12.92 14.51
N PRO A 171 0.26 12.35 15.59
CA PRO A 171 -1.03 11.66 15.54
C PRO A 171 -2.18 12.56 15.08
N GLU A 172 -2.08 13.88 15.28
CA GLU A 172 -3.12 14.85 14.90
C GLU A 172 -3.29 14.95 13.38
N SER A 173 -2.19 14.97 12.63
CA SER A 173 -2.19 15.15 11.17
C SER A 173 -2.69 13.93 10.39
N HIS A 174 -2.71 12.75 11.02
CA HIS A 174 -3.30 11.52 10.46
C HIS A 174 -4.72 11.21 10.97
N ALA A 175 -5.16 11.85 12.05
CA ALA A 175 -6.44 11.55 12.67
C ALA A 175 -7.61 12.36 12.13
N ASN A 176 -7.41 13.63 11.77
CA ASN A 176 -8.45 14.42 11.08
C ASN A 176 -8.82 13.76 9.74
N ASP A 177 -7.86 13.04 9.14
CA ASP A 177 -8.06 12.23 7.95
C ASP A 177 -8.99 11.02 8.18
N GLY A 178 -9.07 10.52 9.41
CA GLY A 178 -9.98 9.44 9.83
C GLY A 178 -11.42 9.92 10.04
N ILE A 179 -11.60 11.07 10.69
CA ILE A 179 -12.92 11.69 10.95
C ILE A 179 -13.65 11.97 9.63
N ALA A 180 -12.95 12.56 8.67
CA ALA A 180 -13.49 12.79 7.33
C ALA A 180 -13.80 11.50 6.53
N LYS A 181 -13.33 10.33 6.95
CA LYS A 181 -13.68 9.06 6.27
C LYS A 181 -15.04 8.53 6.74
N ARG A 182 -15.40 8.76 8.00
CA ARG A 182 -16.67 8.31 8.60
C ARG A 182 -17.83 9.25 8.26
N GLU A 183 -17.69 10.56 8.41
CA GLU A 183 -18.77 11.52 8.14
C GLU A 183 -19.16 11.58 6.64
N GLY A 184 -18.25 11.20 5.74
CA GLY A 184 -18.57 11.06 4.32
C GLY A 184 -19.47 9.87 4.01
N ALA A 185 -19.64 8.95 4.96
CA ALA A 185 -20.55 7.82 4.84
C ALA A 185 -21.97 8.17 5.31
N SER A 186 -22.13 9.02 6.32
CA SER A 186 -23.46 9.46 6.79
C SER A 186 -24.15 10.40 5.81
N HIS A 187 -23.43 11.26 5.09
CA HIS A 187 -24.01 12.16 4.08
C HIS A 187 -24.37 11.51 2.74
N LEU A 188 -23.99 10.25 2.51
CA LEU A 188 -24.38 9.48 1.31
C LEU A 188 -25.52 8.48 1.58
N CYS A 189 -25.98 8.37 2.84
CA CYS A 189 -27.05 7.46 3.25
C CYS A 189 -28.33 8.17 3.73
N ASN A 190 -28.40 9.50 3.67
CA ASN A 190 -29.66 10.23 3.86
C ASN A 190 -30.09 10.80 2.51
N PRO A 191 -31.23 10.36 1.94
CA PRO A 191 -31.84 11.02 0.77
C PRO A 191 -32.24 12.46 1.08
#